data_AF-A0A5J5TQ72-F1
#
_entry.id   AF-A0A5J5TQ72-F1
#
_cell.length_a   1.000
_cell.length_b   1.000
_cell.length_c   1.000
_cell.angle_alpha   90.00
_cell.angle_beta   90.00
_cell.angle_gamma   90.00
#
_symmetry.space_group_name_H-M   'P 1'
#
loop_
_entity.id
_entity.type
_entity.pdbx_description
1 polymer ?
#
loop_
_entity_poly.entity_id
_entity_poly.type
_entity_poly.pdbx_seq_one_letter_code
_entity_poly.pdbx_strand_id
1 'polypeptide(L)'
;MGAPLDMAVLDGTWRLQYTSAPDVVVLLQAAARLPFFQVGQIFQKFECRDQLRGGVIRNVVRWSIPNLLEATLVVSAKFDIVSVRNIYLQFEEIQVQDINISELLQAVIAPALLPRSFLSLQILQFLRTFRAQVPVRNPGIGRRSVGGLYYLSYLDQNMLLGRAVGGGGVFVFTKAQPLEL
;
A
#
# COMPACT_ATOMS: atom_id res chain seq x y z
N MET A 1 26.45 -15.53 -1.53
CA MET A 1 25.14 -15.75 -0.90
C MET A 1 24.70 -14.44 -0.25
N GLY A 2 23.44 -14.00 -0.38
CA GLY A 2 23.00 -12.74 0.25
C GLY A 2 22.92 -12.81 1.79
N ALA A 3 22.75 -11.66 2.45
CA ALA A 3 22.61 -11.58 3.91
C ALA A 3 21.23 -12.11 4.39
N PRO A 4 21.12 -12.63 5.63
CA PRO A 4 19.83 -12.90 6.25
C PRO A 4 19.02 -11.61 6.46
N LEU A 5 17.70 -11.74 6.64
CA LEU A 5 16.86 -10.60 7.04
C LEU A 5 17.23 -10.13 8.45
N ASP A 6 17.66 -8.87 8.55
CA ASP A 6 17.90 -8.16 9.80
C ASP A 6 16.68 -7.27 10.10
N MET A 7 16.02 -7.51 11.24
CA MET A 7 14.84 -6.75 11.67
C MET A 7 15.17 -5.30 12.02
N ALA A 8 16.37 -5.03 12.54
CA ALA A 8 16.78 -3.68 12.89
C ALA A 8 17.02 -2.82 11.63
N VAL A 9 17.50 -3.46 10.55
CA VAL A 9 17.64 -2.80 9.25
C VAL A 9 16.29 -2.64 8.56
N LEU A 10 15.42 -3.66 8.64
CA LEU A 10 14.09 -3.69 8.04
C LEU A 10 13.16 -2.63 8.64
N ASP A 11 13.25 -2.42 9.95
CA ASP A 11 12.44 -1.45 10.68
C ASP A 11 12.63 -0.04 10.10
N GLY A 12 11.51 0.64 9.89
CA GLY A 12 11.45 1.98 9.33
C GLY A 12 10.58 2.11 8.08
N THR A 13 10.69 3.27 7.44
CA THR A 13 9.87 3.64 6.28
C THR A 13 10.63 3.43 4.99
N TRP A 14 9.99 2.77 4.03
CA TRP A 14 10.53 2.45 2.72
C TRP A 14 9.66 3.06 1.65
N ARG A 15 10.26 3.86 0.76
CA ARG A 15 9.56 4.43 -0.38
C ARG A 15 9.68 3.51 -1.59
N LEU A 16 8.56 3.21 -2.23
CA LEU A 16 8.53 2.44 -3.45
C LEU A 16 9.10 3.25 -4.61
N GLN A 17 10.12 2.70 -5.27
CA GLN A 17 10.74 3.28 -6.46
C GLN A 17 10.26 2.61 -7.75
N TYR A 18 10.03 1.30 -7.68
CA TYR A 18 9.59 0.51 -8.81
C TYR A 18 8.75 -0.66 -8.34
N THR A 19 7.72 -0.99 -9.13
CA THR A 19 6.98 -2.23 -8.95
C THR A 19 6.51 -2.79 -10.28
N SER A 20 6.47 -4.12 -10.37
CA SER A 20 5.75 -4.84 -11.41
C SER A 20 4.49 -5.54 -10.89
N ALA A 21 4.08 -5.26 -9.65
CA ALA A 21 2.90 -5.85 -9.05
C ALA A 21 1.63 -5.34 -9.75
N PRO A 22 0.78 -6.23 -10.29
CA PRO A 22 -0.35 -5.83 -11.13
C PRO A 22 -1.31 -4.90 -10.39
N ASP A 23 -1.57 -5.16 -9.10
CA ASP A 23 -2.51 -4.38 -8.30
C ASP A 23 -2.06 -2.91 -8.12
N VAL A 24 -0.75 -2.69 -8.00
CA VAL A 24 -0.19 -1.33 -7.88
C VAL A 24 -0.02 -0.69 -9.24
N VAL A 25 0.38 -1.45 -10.27
CA VAL A 25 0.54 -0.96 -11.64
C VAL A 25 -0.80 -0.44 -12.19
N VAL A 26 -1.92 -1.11 -11.91
CA VAL A 26 -3.25 -0.63 -12.32
C VAL A 26 -3.57 0.73 -11.70
N LEU A 27 -3.23 0.93 -10.42
CA LEU A 27 -3.43 2.21 -9.74
C LEU A 27 -2.55 3.33 -10.34
N LEU A 28 -1.28 3.04 -10.64
CA LEU A 28 -0.37 3.99 -11.29
C LEU A 28 -0.80 4.31 -12.73
N GLN A 29 -1.26 3.31 -13.49
CA GLN A 29 -1.80 3.51 -14.84
C GLN A 29 -3.09 4.32 -14.83
N ALA A 30 -3.96 4.12 -13.83
CA ALA A 30 -5.14 4.94 -13.65
C ALA A 30 -4.77 6.40 -13.42
N ALA A 31 -3.76 6.68 -12.58
CA ALA A 31 -3.26 8.04 -12.37
C ALA A 31 -2.66 8.66 -13.64
N ALA A 32 -1.99 7.88 -14.48
CA ALA A 32 -1.46 8.37 -15.74
C ALA A 32 -2.56 8.65 -16.79
N ARG A 33 -3.69 7.93 -16.74
CA ARG A 33 -4.80 8.06 -17.70
C ARG A 33 -5.85 9.09 -17.30
N LEU A 34 -6.07 9.26 -15.99
CA LEU A 34 -7.10 10.15 -15.47
C LEU A 34 -6.45 11.48 -15.07
N PRO A 35 -6.67 12.57 -15.83
CA PRO A 35 -5.99 13.85 -15.59
C PRO A 35 -6.35 14.49 -14.24
N PHE A 36 -7.43 14.03 -13.62
CA PHE A 36 -7.91 14.47 -12.32
C PHE A 36 -7.48 13.56 -11.17
N PHE A 37 -6.76 12.46 -11.40
CA PHE A 37 -6.35 11.54 -10.34
C PHE A 37 -4.83 11.46 -10.29
N GLN A 38 -4.26 11.91 -9.17
CA GLN A 38 -2.83 11.91 -8.94
C GLN A 38 -2.53 10.91 -7.84
N VAL A 39 -1.53 10.06 -8.05
CA VAL A 39 -0.99 9.16 -7.02
C VAL A 39 0.34 9.75 -6.57
N GLY A 40 0.42 10.03 -5.27
CA GLY A 40 1.64 10.47 -4.62
C GLY A 40 2.63 9.33 -4.43
N GLN A 41 3.64 9.57 -3.60
CA GLN A 41 4.61 8.53 -3.26
C GLN A 41 3.94 7.40 -2.47
N ILE A 42 4.27 6.15 -2.82
CA ILE A 42 3.84 4.95 -2.11
C ILE A 42 4.92 4.58 -1.11
N PHE A 43 4.51 4.39 0.14
CA PHE A 43 5.40 3.99 1.23
C PHE A 43 4.98 2.66 1.82
N GLN A 44 5.95 1.95 2.37
CA GLN A 44 5.76 0.75 3.16
C GLN A 44 6.56 0.93 4.45
N LYS A 45 5.87 0.97 5.58
CA LYS A 45 6.49 1.06 6.91
C LYS A 45 6.51 -0.32 7.53
N PHE A 46 7.68 -0.75 7.99
CA PHE A 46 7.84 -1.95 8.81
C PHE A 46 8.01 -1.51 10.25
N GLU A 47 7.15 -2.04 11.13
CA GLU A 47 7.16 -1.85 12.56
C GLU A 47 7.54 -3.19 13.20
N CYS A 48 8.84 -3.39 13.41
CA CYS A 48 9.42 -4.64 13.91
C CYS A 48 10.61 -4.45 14.87
N ARG A 49 10.91 -3.22 15.31
CA ARG A 49 12.05 -2.89 16.18
C ARG A 49 12.21 -3.77 17.42
N ASP A 50 11.08 -4.13 18.06
CA ASP A 50 11.07 -4.90 19.32
C ASP A 50 10.64 -6.37 19.12
N GLN A 51 10.58 -6.86 17.87
CA GLN A 51 10.07 -8.18 17.56
C GLN A 51 11.17 -9.10 17.01
N LEU A 52 11.16 -10.36 17.48
CA LEU A 52 12.16 -11.36 17.11
C LEU A 52 11.86 -12.06 15.77
N ARG A 53 10.57 -12.18 15.40
CA ARG A 53 10.14 -13.01 14.26
C ARG A 53 8.89 -12.49 13.53
N GLY A 54 8.76 -11.17 13.40
CA GLY A 54 7.64 -10.59 12.68
C GLY A 54 7.40 -9.14 13.04
N GLY A 55 6.22 -8.65 12.71
CA GLY A 55 5.81 -7.29 13.04
C GLY A 55 4.57 -6.87 12.25
N VAL A 56 4.39 -5.57 12.14
CA VAL A 56 3.31 -4.97 11.35
C VAL A 56 3.91 -4.24 10.16
N ILE A 57 3.29 -4.41 9.00
CA ILE A 57 3.56 -3.65 7.79
C ILE A 57 2.38 -2.75 7.50
N ARG A 58 2.67 -1.48 7.24
CA ARG A 58 1.69 -0.48 6.82
C ARG A 58 2.05 0.02 5.43
N ASN A 59 1.21 -0.28 4.46
CA ASN A 59 1.32 0.26 3.11
C ASN A 59 0.52 1.54 3.04
N VAL A 60 1.17 2.63 2.65
CA VAL A 60 0.60 3.97 2.66
C VAL A 60 0.63 4.50 1.24
N VAL A 61 -0.55 4.78 0.70
CA VAL A 61 -0.73 5.36 -0.62
C VAL A 61 -1.45 6.68 -0.46
N ARG A 62 -0.75 7.77 -0.80
CA ARG A 62 -1.37 9.09 -0.91
C ARG A 62 -1.89 9.27 -2.32
N TRP A 63 -3.10 9.79 -2.45
CA TRP A 63 -3.68 10.14 -3.73
C TRP A 63 -4.46 11.44 -3.60
N SER A 64 -4.60 12.16 -4.70
CA SER A 64 -5.31 13.43 -4.73
C SER A 64 -6.08 13.61 -6.03
N ILE A 65 -7.12 14.43 -5.93
CA ILE A 65 -7.87 14.97 -7.04
C ILE A 65 -7.67 16.48 -6.96
N PRO A 66 -6.94 17.09 -7.93
CA PRO A 66 -6.64 18.50 -7.89
C PRO A 66 -7.88 19.36 -7.66
N ASN A 67 -7.77 20.31 -6.73
CA ASN A 67 -8.85 21.23 -6.33
C ASN A 67 -10.08 20.58 -5.68
N LEU A 68 -10.08 19.27 -5.42
CA LEU A 68 -11.21 18.58 -4.80
C LEU A 68 -10.82 17.95 -3.45
N LEU A 69 -9.89 17.00 -3.46
CA LEU A 69 -9.68 16.09 -2.33
C LEU A 69 -8.25 15.53 -2.32
N GLU A 70 -7.68 15.43 -1.14
CA GLU A 70 -6.46 14.66 -0.88
C GLU A 70 -6.80 13.56 0.12
N ALA A 71 -6.34 12.33 -0.14
CA ALA A 71 -6.58 11.23 0.77
C ALA A 71 -5.38 10.29 0.92
N THR A 72 -5.25 9.77 2.13
CA THR A 72 -4.24 8.78 2.49
C THR A 72 -4.93 7.45 2.78
N LEU A 73 -4.59 6.44 2.00
CA LEU A 73 -5.00 5.06 2.25
C LEU A 73 -3.89 4.33 3.00
N VAL A 74 -4.22 3.70 4.12
CA VAL A 74 -3.30 2.90 4.91
C VAL A 74 -3.82 1.46 5.01
N VAL A 75 -3.06 0.52 4.45
CA VAL A 75 -3.36 -0.90 4.52
C VAL A 75 -2.40 -1.56 5.48
N SER A 76 -2.93 -2.14 6.55
CA SER A 76 -2.14 -2.80 7.60
C SER A 76 -2.19 -4.32 7.45
N ALA A 77 -1.03 -4.94 7.58
CA ALA A 77 -0.86 -6.39 7.56
C ALA A 77 0.12 -6.82 8.63
N LYS A 78 -0.12 -7.95 9.28
CA LYS A 78 0.92 -8.62 10.07
C LYS A 78 1.85 -9.38 9.16
N PHE A 79 3.11 -9.50 9.56
CA PHE A 79 4.05 -10.38 8.88
C PHE A 79 4.83 -11.24 9.84
N ASP A 80 5.12 -12.47 9.38
CA ASP A 80 5.95 -13.44 10.08
C ASP A 80 7.15 -13.79 9.21
N ILE A 81 8.34 -13.91 9.82
CA ILE A 81 9.50 -14.46 9.12
C ILE A 81 9.34 -15.97 9.04
N VAL A 82 9.19 -16.51 7.82
CA VAL A 82 9.04 -17.96 7.60
C VAL A 82 10.35 -18.64 7.21
N SER A 83 11.36 -17.88 6.77
CA SER A 83 12.72 -18.40 6.51
C SER A 83 13.73 -17.25 6.49
N VAL A 84 15.00 -17.56 6.22
CA VAL A 84 16.13 -16.59 6.17
C VAL A 84 15.82 -15.29 5.39
N ARG A 85 15.01 -15.39 4.32
CA ARG A 85 14.63 -14.25 3.45
C ARG A 85 13.17 -14.22 3.02
N ASN A 86 12.33 -15.09 3.56
CA ASN A 86 10.92 -15.08 3.21
C ASN A 86 10.10 -14.64 4.41
N ILE A 87 9.16 -13.74 4.14
CA ILE A 87 8.12 -13.34 5.08
C ILE A 87 6.76 -13.81 4.57
N TYR A 88 5.82 -13.97 5.48
CA TYR A 88 4.43 -14.28 5.16
C TYR A 88 3.54 -13.14 5.68
N LEU A 89 2.75 -12.54 4.80
CA LEU A 89 1.83 -11.44 5.09
C LEU A 89 0.42 -11.96 5.38
N GLN A 90 -0.18 -11.42 6.43
CA GLN A 90 -1.57 -11.60 6.82
C GLN A 90 -2.23 -10.22 6.87
N PHE A 91 -3.03 -9.90 5.85
CA PHE A 91 -3.76 -8.62 5.80
C PHE A 91 -4.86 -8.62 6.85
N GLU A 92 -4.86 -7.63 7.72
CA GLU A 92 -5.83 -7.53 8.82
C GLU A 92 -6.88 -6.46 8.55
N GLU A 93 -6.46 -5.27 8.11
CA GLU A 93 -7.36 -4.12 8.06
C GLU A 93 -6.98 -3.09 6.98
N ILE A 94 -7.99 -2.53 6.30
CA ILE A 94 -7.85 -1.35 5.45
C ILE A 94 -8.42 -0.16 6.20
N GLN A 95 -7.56 0.78 6.59
CA GLN A 95 -7.96 2.04 7.22
C GLN A 95 -7.75 3.20 6.24
N VAL A 96 -8.72 4.09 6.12
CA VAL A 96 -8.58 5.37 5.40
C VAL A 96 -8.42 6.43 6.47
N GLN A 97 -7.20 6.91 6.70
CA GLN A 97 -6.88 7.77 7.85
C GLN A 97 -7.10 9.26 7.55
N ASP A 98 -6.74 9.74 6.36
CA ASP A 98 -6.86 11.16 6.03
C ASP A 98 -7.71 11.34 4.79
N ILE A 99 -8.78 12.11 4.91
CA ILE A 99 -9.54 12.64 3.78
C ILE A 99 -9.61 14.14 3.98
N ASN A 100 -8.69 14.87 3.36
CA ASN A 100 -8.72 16.32 3.32
C ASN A 100 -9.56 16.75 2.11
N ILE A 101 -10.73 17.32 2.39
CA ILE A 101 -11.65 17.80 1.37
C ILE A 101 -11.49 19.31 1.27
N SER A 102 -11.27 19.82 0.06
CA SER A 102 -11.15 21.27 -0.19
C SER A 102 -12.33 22.07 0.38
N GLU A 103 -12.08 23.29 0.84
CA GLU A 103 -13.11 24.20 1.39
C GLU A 103 -14.29 24.44 0.41
N LEU A 104 -14.01 24.43 -0.90
CA LEU A 104 -15.02 24.52 -1.96
C LEU A 104 -15.96 23.31 -1.98
N LEU A 105 -15.46 22.11 -1.69
CA LEU A 105 -16.31 20.93 -1.52
C LEU A 105 -16.97 20.87 -0.14
N GLN A 106 -16.34 21.36 0.93
CA GLN A 106 -16.98 21.42 2.26
C GLN A 106 -18.28 22.25 2.24
N ALA A 107 -18.36 23.29 1.40
CA ALA A 107 -19.60 24.05 1.16
C ALA A 107 -20.63 23.31 0.26
N VAL A 108 -20.18 22.35 -0.55
CA VAL A 108 -21.01 21.57 -1.51
C VAL A 108 -21.41 20.20 -0.96
N ILE A 109 -20.84 19.74 0.16
CA ILE A 109 -21.23 18.54 0.95
C ILE A 109 -22.56 18.77 1.71
N ALA A 110 -23.40 19.71 1.26
CA ALA A 110 -24.83 19.52 1.43
C ALA A 110 -25.25 18.31 0.56
N PRO A 111 -25.95 17.29 1.09
CA PRO A 111 -26.35 16.08 0.35
C PRO A 111 -27.15 16.32 -0.96
N ALA A 112 -27.57 17.56 -1.20
CA ALA A 112 -28.36 17.97 -2.35
C ALA A 112 -27.54 18.49 -3.56
N LEU A 113 -26.22 18.76 -3.41
CA LEU A 113 -25.45 19.51 -4.41
C LEU A 113 -24.26 18.79 -5.03
N LEU A 114 -23.97 17.54 -4.67
CA LEU A 114 -23.08 16.72 -5.49
C LEU A 114 -23.65 16.71 -6.91
N PRO A 115 -23.02 17.37 -7.91
CA PRO A 115 -23.51 17.26 -9.26
C PRO A 115 -23.42 15.77 -9.59
N ARG A 116 -24.49 15.21 -10.15
CA ARG A 116 -24.52 13.87 -10.79
C ARG A 116 -23.61 13.81 -12.03
N SER A 117 -22.48 14.50 -11.96
CA SER A 117 -21.42 14.60 -12.94
C SER A 117 -20.69 13.27 -13.01
N PHE A 118 -20.28 12.94 -14.24
CA PHE A 118 -19.48 11.79 -14.62
C PHE A 118 -18.28 11.54 -13.67
N LEU A 119 -17.70 12.60 -13.09
CA LEU A 119 -16.59 12.51 -12.14
C LEU A 119 -16.95 11.74 -10.86
N SER A 120 -18.12 11.98 -10.29
CA SER A 120 -18.55 11.28 -9.06
C SER A 120 -18.73 9.78 -9.29
N LEU A 121 -19.26 9.41 -10.46
CA LEU A 121 -19.43 8.01 -10.86
C LEU A 121 -18.08 7.34 -11.12
N GLN A 122 -17.12 8.02 -11.75
CA GLN A 122 -15.77 7.49 -12.00
C GLN A 122 -15.00 7.24 -10.70
N ILE A 123 -15.08 8.14 -9.72
CA ILE A 123 -14.45 7.97 -8.40
C ILE A 123 -15.08 6.79 -7.65
N LEU A 124 -16.42 6.69 -7.64
CA LEU A 124 -17.13 5.58 -6.99
C LEU A 124 -16.83 4.23 -7.66
N GLN A 125 -16.73 4.19 -8.98
CA GLN A 125 -16.33 2.98 -9.71
C GLN A 125 -14.88 2.61 -9.44
N PHE A 126 -13.96 3.58 -9.39
CA PHE A 126 -12.57 3.34 -9.04
C PHE A 126 -12.43 2.75 -7.63
N LEU A 127 -13.07 3.35 -6.62
CA LEU A 127 -13.03 2.85 -5.24
C LEU A 127 -13.63 1.44 -5.11
N ARG A 128 -14.73 1.15 -5.83
CA ARG A 128 -15.33 -0.20 -5.85
C ARG A 128 -14.41 -1.22 -6.52
N THR A 129 -13.84 -0.89 -7.67
CA THR A 129 -12.90 -1.77 -8.39
C THR A 129 -11.63 -2.01 -7.58
N PHE A 130 -11.08 -0.96 -6.94
CA PHE A 130 -9.92 -1.07 -6.08
C PHE A 130 -10.19 -1.96 -4.86
N ARG A 131 -11.32 -1.78 -4.16
CA ARG A 131 -11.74 -2.68 -3.07
C ARG A 131 -12.01 -4.11 -3.52
N ALA A 132 -12.44 -4.32 -4.77
CA ALA A 132 -12.65 -5.65 -5.33
C ALA A 132 -11.32 -6.35 -5.72
N GLN A 133 -10.30 -5.57 -6.08
CA GLN A 133 -8.97 -6.06 -6.48
C GLN A 133 -8.01 -6.25 -5.31
N VAL A 134 -8.20 -5.55 -4.19
CA VAL A 134 -7.50 -5.84 -2.94
C VAL A 134 -8.33 -6.88 -2.17
N PRO A 135 -8.05 -8.20 -2.28
CA PRO A 135 -8.83 -9.19 -1.58
C PRO A 135 -8.63 -9.03 -0.06
N VAL A 136 -9.57 -8.36 0.60
CA VAL A 136 -9.73 -8.40 2.07
C VAL A 136 -10.38 -9.73 2.50
N ARG A 137 -9.98 -10.83 1.86
CA ARG A 137 -10.43 -12.16 2.26
C ARG A 137 -9.52 -12.59 3.40
N ASN A 138 -10.03 -12.51 4.61
CA ASN A 138 -9.57 -13.32 5.74
C ASN A 138 -9.32 -14.75 5.20
N PRO A 139 -8.07 -15.23 5.10
CA PRO A 139 -7.85 -16.63 4.80
C PRO A 139 -8.33 -17.38 6.03
N GLY A 140 -9.49 -18.02 5.91
CA GLY A 140 -10.04 -18.89 6.92
C GLY A 140 -8.97 -19.83 7.47
N ILE A 141 -9.05 -20.04 8.78
CA ILE A 141 -8.24 -20.94 9.60
C ILE A 141 -7.83 -22.20 8.79
N GLY A 142 -6.54 -22.32 8.46
CA GLY A 142 -5.94 -23.60 8.05
C GLY A 142 -5.21 -23.68 6.71
N ARG A 143 -5.27 -22.69 5.81
CA ARG A 143 -4.46 -22.70 4.57
C ARG A 143 -3.77 -21.36 4.32
N ARG A 144 -2.46 -21.30 4.59
CA ARG A 144 -1.60 -20.19 4.16
C ARG A 144 -1.68 -20.09 2.63
N SER A 145 -2.32 -19.06 2.11
CA SER A 145 -2.45 -18.85 0.67
C SER A 145 -1.08 -18.44 0.11
N VAL A 146 -0.73 -18.94 -1.08
CA VAL A 146 0.59 -18.68 -1.71
C VAL A 146 0.81 -17.18 -1.95
N GLY A 147 -0.26 -16.39 -2.08
CA GLY A 147 -0.21 -14.94 -2.28
C GLY A 147 0.27 -14.11 -1.08
N GLY A 148 0.42 -14.72 0.10
CA GLY A 148 0.99 -14.06 1.27
C GLY A 148 2.51 -14.16 1.37
N LEU A 149 3.19 -14.95 0.54
CA LEU A 149 4.62 -15.22 0.71
C LEU A 149 5.48 -14.27 -0.13
N TYR A 150 6.39 -13.57 0.54
CA TYR A 150 7.27 -12.57 -0.07
C TYR A 150 8.71 -12.91 0.23
N TYR A 151 9.54 -12.88 -0.80
CA TYR A 151 10.99 -12.93 -0.68
C TYR A 151 11.53 -11.51 -0.56
N LEU A 152 12.33 -11.25 0.46
CA LEU A 152 12.97 -9.96 0.70
C LEU A 152 14.50 -10.11 0.66
N SER A 153 15.18 -9.14 0.06
CA SER A 153 16.63 -9.06 0.06
C SER A 153 17.08 -7.61 0.08
N TYR A 154 18.13 -7.33 0.86
CA TYR A 154 18.83 -6.06 0.78
C TYR A 154 19.75 -6.05 -0.44
N LEU A 155 19.75 -4.95 -1.18
CA LEU A 155 20.83 -4.65 -2.11
C LEU A 155 21.95 -3.91 -1.38
N ASP A 156 21.57 -2.98 -0.51
CA ASP A 156 22.43 -2.25 0.42
C ASP A 156 21.62 -1.87 1.69
N GLN A 157 22.18 -1.02 2.57
CA GLN A 157 21.50 -0.59 3.81
C GLN A 157 20.26 0.28 3.59
N ASN A 158 20.13 0.87 2.41
CA ASN A 158 19.08 1.82 2.03
C ASN A 158 18.20 1.30 0.90
N MET A 159 18.43 0.12 0.34
CA MET A 159 17.65 -0.43 -0.75
C MET A 159 17.17 -1.85 -0.45
N LEU A 160 15.85 -2.02 -0.49
CA LEU A 160 15.16 -3.27 -0.23
C LEU A 160 14.50 -3.77 -1.51
N LEU A 161 14.75 -5.02 -1.85
CA LEU A 161 14.11 -5.73 -2.94
C LEU A 161 13.08 -6.70 -2.37
N GLY A 162 11.84 -6.61 -2.86
CA GLY A 162 10.77 -7.54 -2.53
C GLY A 162 10.30 -8.28 -3.78
N ARG A 163 9.93 -9.56 -3.62
CA ARG A 163 9.29 -10.34 -4.67
C ARG A 163 8.17 -11.16 -4.07
N ALA A 164 6.95 -10.94 -4.53
CA ALA A 164 5.82 -11.79 -4.17
C ALA A 164 5.97 -13.14 -4.89
N VAL A 165 5.73 -14.23 -4.17
CA VAL A 165 5.72 -15.58 -4.74
C VAL A 165 4.36 -15.84 -5.38
N GLY A 166 4.35 -16.53 -6.53
CA GLY A 166 3.11 -16.81 -7.27
C GLY A 166 2.64 -15.72 -8.23
N GLY A 167 3.55 -14.86 -8.71
CA GLY A 167 3.25 -13.90 -9.79
C GLY A 167 2.84 -12.50 -9.33
N GLY A 168 2.90 -12.19 -8.02
CA GLY A 168 2.53 -10.88 -7.48
C GLY A 168 3.53 -9.74 -7.74
N GLY A 169 4.56 -9.97 -8.56
CA GLY A 169 5.50 -8.94 -9.00
C GLY A 169 6.72 -8.71 -8.09
N VAL A 170 7.54 -7.76 -8.51
CA VAL A 170 8.76 -7.31 -7.83
C VAL A 170 8.53 -5.89 -7.30
N PHE A 171 9.17 -5.56 -6.20
CA PHE A 171 9.14 -4.27 -5.55
C PHE A 171 10.57 -3.83 -5.27
N VAL A 172 10.90 -2.59 -5.59
CA VAL A 172 12.18 -1.97 -5.25
C VAL A 172 11.87 -0.78 -4.38
N PHE A 173 12.44 -0.77 -3.19
CA PHE A 173 12.26 0.30 -2.23
C PHE A 173 13.58 0.96 -1.87
N THR A 174 13.51 2.24 -1.53
CA THR A 174 14.60 2.97 -0.88
C THR A 174 14.17 3.43 0.50
N LYS A 175 15.06 3.40 1.48
CA LYS A 175 14.81 3.91 2.82
C LYS A 175 14.43 5.40 2.75
N ALA A 176 13.39 5.76 3.48
CA ALA A 176 12.80 7.10 3.50
C ALA A 176 12.79 7.66 4.92
N GLN A 177 12.47 8.95 5.04
CA GLN A 177 12.25 9.57 6.33
C GLN A 177 11.09 8.86 7.08
N PRO A 178 11.14 8.80 8.41
CA PRO A 178 10.08 8.21 9.21
C PRO A 178 8.72 8.85 8.86
N LEU A 179 7.74 8.01 8.55
CA LEU A 179 6.37 8.45 8.34
C LEU A 179 5.60 8.35 9.67
N GLU A 180 5.13 9.49 10.15
CA GLU A 180 4.12 9.55 11.21
C GLU A 180 2.76 9.20 10.59
N LEU A 181 2.10 8.20 11.18
CA LEU A 181 0.82 7.62 10.77
C LEU A 181 -0.12 7.57 11.97
#